data_AF-A0A371R2X7-F1
#
_entry.id   AF-A0A371R2X7-F1
#
_cell.length_a   1.000
_cell.length_b   1.000
_cell.length_c   1.000
_cell.angle_alpha   90.00
_cell.angle_beta   90.00
_cell.angle_gamma   90.00
#
_symmetry.space_group_name_H-M   'P 1'
#
loop_
_entity.id
_entity.type
_entity.pdbx_description
1 polymer ?
#
loop_
_entity_poly.entity_id
_entity_poly.type
_entity_poly.pdbx_seq_one_letter_code
_entity_poly.pdbx_strand_id
1 'polypeptide(L)'
;MGVFKLIVPAVVAALVGLYLLFTAPYVKDASYFMTAPDVGMVVLTVVNPTPFPACITGVEVLKPGGVKAELHETIFNGSIAAMRPVSEVCVNPFSSLRFAHGGYHVMIMGNATGTLEIALIFKDGKRALFTATPSQAELHIH
;
A
#
# COMPACT_ATOMS: atom_id res chain seq x y z
N MET A 1 -37.02 -31.59 10.80
CA MET A 1 -36.44 -30.76 9.70
C MET A 1 -36.03 -29.33 10.12
N GLY A 2 -35.93 -29.00 11.42
CA GLY A 2 -35.58 -27.64 11.88
C GLY A 2 -34.10 -27.39 12.21
N VAL A 3 -33.36 -28.42 12.64
CA VAL A 3 -31.98 -28.28 13.15
C VAL A 3 -30.96 -28.00 12.02
N PHE A 4 -31.11 -28.66 10.87
CA PHE A 4 -30.22 -28.47 9.71
C PHE A 4 -30.30 -27.06 9.09
N LYS A 5 -31.45 -26.37 9.19
CA LYS A 5 -31.66 -25.04 8.61
C LYS A 5 -30.92 -23.93 9.38
N LEU A 6 -30.54 -24.18 10.64
CA LEU A 6 -29.81 -23.22 11.48
C LEU A 6 -28.30 -23.49 11.52
N ILE A 7 -27.87 -24.74 11.33
CA ILE A 7 -26.43 -25.10 11.37
C ILE A 7 -25.68 -24.52 10.17
N VAL A 8 -26.25 -24.61 8.96
CA VAL A 8 -25.60 -24.10 7.75
C VAL A 8 -25.27 -22.60 7.82
N PRO A 9 -26.21 -21.69 8.14
CA PRO A 9 -25.89 -20.27 8.23
C PRO A 9 -24.91 -19.95 9.38
N ALA A 10 -24.96 -20.68 10.49
CA ALA A 10 -24.03 -20.49 11.60
C ALA A 10 -22.59 -20.91 11.22
N VAL A 11 -22.44 -22.04 10.51
CA VAL A 11 -21.13 -22.49 10.01
C VAL A 11 -20.57 -21.52 8.98
N VAL A 12 -21.41 -21.03 8.04
CA VAL A 12 -20.99 -20.02 7.06
C VAL A 12 -20.55 -18.73 7.75
N ALA A 13 -21.30 -18.24 8.73
CA ALA A 13 -20.94 -17.04 9.48
C ALA A 13 -19.61 -17.21 10.24
N ALA A 14 -19.39 -18.38 10.86
CA ALA A 14 -18.13 -18.69 11.54
C ALA A 14 -16.94 -18.74 10.56
N LEU A 15 -17.11 -19.36 9.39
CA LEU A 15 -16.06 -19.43 8.36
C LEU A 15 -15.76 -18.07 7.75
N VAL A 16 -16.78 -17.24 7.49
CA VAL A 16 -16.59 -15.85 7.05
C VAL A 16 -15.88 -15.04 8.13
N GLY A 17 -16.30 -15.17 9.39
CA GLY A 17 -15.61 -14.53 10.52
C GLY A 17 -14.14 -14.94 10.62
N LEU A 18 -13.85 -16.23 10.47
CA LEU A 18 -12.48 -16.76 10.46
C LEU A 18 -11.68 -16.22 9.27
N TYR A 19 -12.25 -16.24 8.06
CA TYR A 19 -11.63 -15.69 6.86
C TYR A 19 -11.26 -14.21 7.04
N LEU A 20 -12.15 -13.40 7.62
CA LEU A 20 -11.91 -11.98 7.87
C LEU A 20 -10.85 -11.72 8.95
N LEU A 21 -10.67 -12.65 9.89
CA LEU A 21 -9.62 -12.56 10.90
C LEU A 21 -8.23 -12.88 10.32
N PHE A 22 -8.15 -13.74 9.32
CA PHE A 22 -6.88 -14.17 8.71
C PHE A 22 -6.54 -13.47 7.39
N THR A 23 -7.47 -12.73 6.79
CA THR A 23 -7.21 -11.94 5.58
C THR A 23 -7.02 -10.47 5.91
N ALA A 24 -5.78 -10.01 5.73
CA ALA A 24 -5.41 -8.61 5.88
C ALA A 24 -4.97 -8.04 4.53
N PRO A 25 -5.16 -6.73 4.28
CA PRO A 25 -4.51 -6.06 3.17
C PRO A 25 -2.99 -6.26 3.22
N TYR A 26 -2.39 -6.53 2.06
CA TYR A 26 -0.96 -6.79 1.94
C TYR A 26 -0.37 -6.09 0.72
N VAL A 27 0.95 -6.00 0.69
CA VAL A 27 1.70 -5.35 -0.40
C VAL A 27 2.46 -6.40 -1.20
N LYS A 28 2.52 -6.20 -2.51
CA LYS A 28 3.38 -6.95 -3.44
C LYS A 28 4.06 -6.00 -4.43
N ASP A 29 5.04 -6.53 -5.16
CA ASP A 29 5.72 -5.83 -6.27
C ASP A 29 6.34 -4.48 -5.84
N ALA A 30 6.84 -4.41 -4.60
CA ALA A 30 7.39 -3.18 -4.03
C ALA A 30 8.84 -2.96 -4.45
N SER A 31 9.12 -1.81 -5.02
CA SER A 31 10.46 -1.37 -5.39
C SER A 31 10.57 0.15 -5.30
N TYR A 32 11.79 0.69 -5.30
CA TYR A 32 11.98 2.13 -5.21
C TYR A 32 13.08 2.65 -6.12
N PHE A 33 12.99 3.93 -6.44
CA PHE A 33 13.98 4.65 -7.24
C PHE A 33 14.37 5.94 -6.52
N MET A 34 15.65 6.28 -6.53
CA MET A 34 16.17 7.56 -6.05
C MET A 34 16.44 8.46 -7.26
N THR A 35 16.16 9.77 -7.15
CA THR A 35 16.30 10.69 -8.29
C THR A 35 17.31 11.83 -8.06
N ALA A 36 17.51 12.33 -6.83
CA ALA A 36 18.65 13.17 -6.41
C ALA A 36 18.52 13.55 -4.92
N PRO A 37 19.63 13.99 -4.29
CA PRO A 37 20.49 13.14 -3.46
C PRO A 37 19.76 12.34 -2.37
N ASP A 38 18.59 12.79 -1.93
CA ASP A 38 17.86 12.26 -0.77
C ASP A 38 16.34 12.19 -1.02
N VAL A 39 15.88 12.13 -2.27
CA VAL A 39 14.45 11.94 -2.58
C VAL A 39 14.27 10.75 -3.52
N GLY A 40 13.29 9.91 -3.17
CA GLY A 40 12.92 8.74 -3.93
C GLY A 40 11.42 8.49 -3.96
N MET A 41 11.05 7.54 -4.79
CA MET A 41 9.68 7.08 -4.96
C MET A 41 9.65 5.57 -4.79
N VAL A 42 8.74 5.08 -3.94
CA VAL A 42 8.40 3.67 -3.84
C VAL A 42 7.13 3.41 -4.66
N VAL A 43 7.22 2.44 -5.56
CA VAL A 43 6.10 1.89 -6.33
C VAL A 43 5.78 0.50 -5.80
N LEU A 44 4.49 0.17 -5.73
CA LEU A 44 4.01 -1.07 -5.11
C LEU A 44 2.59 -1.38 -5.56
N THR A 45 2.09 -2.56 -5.25
CA THR A 45 0.66 -2.88 -5.37
C THR A 45 0.11 -3.28 -4.01
N VAL A 46 -0.95 -2.60 -3.58
CA VAL A 46 -1.71 -2.97 -2.37
C VAL A 46 -2.87 -3.85 -2.80
N VAL A 47 -3.01 -5.01 -2.17
CA VAL A 47 -4.12 -5.94 -2.40
C VAL A 47 -5.03 -5.91 -1.17
N ASN A 48 -6.31 -5.68 -1.39
CA ASN A 48 -7.34 -5.76 -0.36
C ASN A 48 -8.23 -6.98 -0.59
N PRO A 49 -7.98 -8.11 0.09
CA PRO A 49 -8.80 -9.31 -0.02
C PRO A 49 -10.09 -9.25 0.83
N THR A 50 -10.37 -8.12 1.48
CA THR A 50 -11.48 -8.01 2.45
C THR A 50 -12.74 -7.40 1.80
N PRO A 51 -13.94 -7.62 2.37
CA PRO A 51 -15.18 -7.01 1.91
C PRO A 51 -15.33 -5.53 2.31
N PHE A 52 -14.35 -4.95 3.00
CA PHE A 52 -14.38 -3.56 3.44
C PHE A 52 -13.27 -2.76 2.75
N PRO A 53 -13.46 -1.45 2.52
CA PRO A 53 -12.38 -0.61 2.02
C PRO A 53 -11.18 -0.61 2.97
N ALA A 54 -9.98 -0.75 2.42
CA ALA A 54 -8.73 -0.65 3.16
C ALA A 54 -8.10 0.72 2.91
N CYS A 55 -8.25 1.64 3.86
CA CYS A 55 -7.75 3.01 3.75
C CYS A 55 -6.40 3.14 4.44
N ILE A 56 -5.38 3.50 3.66
CA ILE A 56 -4.01 3.75 4.11
C ILE A 56 -3.95 5.23 4.52
N THR A 57 -3.51 5.50 5.74
CA THR A 57 -3.48 6.85 6.33
C THR A 57 -2.05 7.31 6.65
N GLY A 58 -1.08 6.42 6.50
CA GLY A 58 0.31 6.73 6.73
C GLY A 58 1.24 5.67 6.20
N VAL A 59 2.52 6.02 6.17
CA VAL A 59 3.61 5.15 5.76
C VAL A 59 4.83 5.47 6.62
N GLU A 60 5.55 4.43 7.04
CA GLU A 60 6.73 4.55 7.89
C GLU A 60 7.86 3.69 7.33
N VAL A 61 9.07 4.25 7.23
CA VAL A 61 10.28 3.46 6.98
C VAL A 61 10.81 2.99 8.32
N LEU A 62 10.79 1.67 8.53
CA LEU A 62 11.29 1.03 9.74
C LEU A 62 12.82 0.89 9.70
N LYS A 63 13.36 0.56 8.52
CA LYS A 63 14.81 0.48 8.27
C LYS A 63 15.16 0.91 6.83
N PRO A 64 16.29 1.61 6.63
CA PRO A 64 17.13 2.24 7.66
C PRO A 64 16.40 3.40 8.34
N GLY A 65 16.79 3.71 9.58
CA GLY A 65 16.25 4.87 10.29
C GLY A 65 16.68 6.19 9.64
N GLY A 66 15.93 7.26 9.88
CA GLY A 66 16.22 8.59 9.33
C GLY A 66 15.65 8.85 7.94
N VAL A 67 15.06 7.84 7.30
CA VAL A 67 14.28 8.00 6.06
C VAL A 67 12.82 8.31 6.43
N LYS A 68 12.29 9.42 5.93
CA LYS A 68 10.87 9.78 6.06
C LYS A 68 10.10 9.25 4.87
N ALA A 69 8.82 8.96 5.06
CA ALA A 69 7.93 8.57 3.98
C ALA A 69 6.59 9.31 4.08
N GLU A 70 6.02 9.63 2.92
CA GLU A 70 4.71 10.27 2.79
C GLU A 70 3.92 9.64 1.63
N LEU A 71 2.60 9.62 1.75
CA LEU A 71 1.71 9.25 0.64
C LEU A 71 1.55 10.45 -0.29
N HIS A 72 1.80 10.28 -1.57
CA HIS A 72 1.70 11.33 -2.57
C HIS A 72 0.83 10.86 -3.75
N GLU A 73 0.25 11.83 -4.47
CA GLU A 73 -0.46 11.63 -5.73
C GLU A 73 0.14 12.54 -6.80
N THR A 74 0.37 11.99 -7.99
CA THR A 74 0.66 12.77 -9.18
C THR A 74 -0.64 13.21 -9.85
N ILE A 75 -0.83 14.51 -9.99
CA ILE A 75 -1.94 15.11 -10.73
C ILE A 75 -1.43 15.74 -12.03
N PHE A 76 -2.22 15.58 -13.10
CA PHE A 76 -1.95 16.19 -14.39
C PHE A 76 -2.96 17.31 -14.65
N ASN A 77 -2.46 18.52 -14.89
CA ASN A 77 -3.26 19.66 -15.33
C ASN A 77 -2.73 20.15 -16.69
N GLY A 78 -3.33 19.64 -17.76
CA GLY A 78 -2.83 19.83 -19.12
C GLY A 78 -1.46 19.18 -19.29
N SER A 79 -0.45 19.98 -19.63
CA SER A 79 0.95 19.54 -19.78
C SER A 79 1.76 19.57 -18.47
N ILE A 80 1.17 20.02 -17.37
CA ILE A 80 1.87 20.14 -16.08
C ILE A 80 1.57 18.91 -15.23
N ALA A 81 2.62 18.20 -14.82
CA ALA A 81 2.57 17.18 -13.78
C ALA A 81 2.99 17.79 -12.44
N ALA A 82 2.19 17.61 -11.40
CA ALA A 82 2.52 18.03 -10.04
C ALA A 82 2.31 16.87 -9.05
N MET A 83 3.20 16.73 -8.09
CA MET A 83 3.07 15.78 -6.99
C MET A 83 2.62 16.53 -5.73
N ARG A 84 1.68 15.94 -4.98
CA ARG A 84 1.22 16.50 -3.71
C ARG A 84 1.04 15.40 -2.66
N PRO A 85 1.28 15.71 -1.37
CA PRO A 85 0.96 14.79 -0.30
C PRO A 85 -0.57 14.57 -0.20
N VAL A 86 -0.95 13.36 0.21
CA VAL A 86 -2.33 12.98 0.51
C VAL A 86 -2.40 12.33 1.88
N SER A 87 -3.49 12.58 2.61
CA SER A 87 -3.67 12.05 3.97
C SER A 87 -4.24 10.64 4.00
N GLU A 88 -4.92 10.21 2.93
CA GLU A 88 -5.59 8.91 2.87
C GLU A 88 -5.66 8.39 1.43
N VAL A 89 -5.43 7.10 1.25
CA VAL A 89 -5.64 6.38 -0.02
C VAL A 89 -6.39 5.08 0.27
N CYS A 90 -7.56 4.88 -0.33
CA CYS A 90 -8.39 3.70 -0.08
C CYS A 90 -8.33 2.69 -1.24
N VAL A 91 -8.16 1.42 -0.89
CA VAL A 91 -8.28 0.28 -1.80
C VAL A 91 -9.67 -0.32 -1.63
N ASN A 92 -10.42 -0.40 -2.72
CA ASN A 92 -11.77 -0.97 -2.72
C ASN A 92 -11.79 -2.43 -2.23
N PRO A 93 -12.93 -2.91 -1.71
CA PRO A 93 -13.13 -4.32 -1.37
C PRO A 93 -12.74 -5.25 -2.51
N PHE A 94 -12.10 -6.38 -2.18
CA PHE A 94 -11.70 -7.43 -3.12
C PHE A 94 -10.94 -6.92 -4.36
N SER A 95 -10.16 -5.86 -4.19
CA SER A 95 -9.49 -5.18 -5.30
C SER A 95 -8.01 -4.94 -5.00
N SER A 96 -7.29 -4.46 -6.01
CA SER A 96 -5.89 -4.06 -5.91
C SER A 96 -5.72 -2.63 -6.38
N LEU A 97 -4.85 -1.88 -5.71
CA LEU A 97 -4.46 -0.53 -6.14
C LEU A 97 -2.96 -0.51 -6.41
N ARG A 98 -2.60 -0.10 -7.63
CA ARG A 98 -1.21 0.07 -8.04
C ARG A 98 -0.75 1.49 -7.72
N PHE A 99 0.36 1.58 -7.01
CA PHE A 99 1.11 2.81 -6.77
C PHE A 99 2.20 2.91 -7.86
N ALA A 100 2.19 4.00 -8.63
CA ALA A 100 3.04 4.22 -9.80
C ALA A 100 3.28 5.72 -10.04
N HIS A 101 4.26 6.05 -10.87
CA HIS A 101 4.70 7.43 -11.15
C HIS A 101 3.58 8.41 -11.54
N GLY A 102 2.60 7.95 -12.32
CA GLY A 102 1.48 8.77 -12.80
C GLY A 102 0.24 8.78 -11.90
N GLY A 103 0.33 8.25 -10.68
CA GLY A 103 -0.79 8.21 -9.75
C GLY A 103 -0.29 8.27 -8.31
N TYR A 104 -0.89 7.46 -7.43
CA TYR A 104 -0.42 7.34 -6.06
C TYR A 104 0.97 6.73 -6.01
N HIS A 105 1.81 7.23 -5.11
CA HIS A 105 3.12 6.68 -4.82
C HIS A 105 3.51 7.03 -3.38
N VAL A 106 4.50 6.32 -2.84
CA VAL A 106 5.10 6.70 -1.56
C VAL A 106 6.36 7.50 -1.87
N MET A 107 6.38 8.77 -1.47
CA MET A 107 7.58 9.60 -1.52
C MET A 107 8.44 9.26 -0.30
N ILE A 108 9.73 8.99 -0.53
CA ILE A 108 10.72 8.83 0.54
C ILE A 108 11.72 9.97 0.51
N MET A 109 12.12 10.43 1.69
CA MET A 109 13.05 11.54 1.88
C MET A 109 14.14 11.14 2.87
N GLY A 110 15.39 11.34 2.49
CA GLY A 110 16.59 10.86 3.18
C GLY A 110 17.44 9.97 2.27
N ASN A 111 18.66 9.70 2.73
CA ASN A 111 19.58 8.80 2.02
C ASN A 111 19.15 7.34 2.22
N ALA A 112 18.65 6.72 1.16
CA ALA A 112 18.10 5.36 1.17
C ALA A 112 18.91 4.45 0.23
N THR A 113 19.70 3.55 0.81
CA THR A 113 20.51 2.56 0.07
C THR A 113 20.13 1.14 0.43
N GLY A 114 20.12 0.24 -0.55
CA GLY A 114 19.84 -1.17 -0.32
C GLY A 114 18.36 -1.43 -0.06
N THR A 115 18.06 -2.37 0.83
CA THR A 115 16.70 -2.83 1.06
C THR A 115 16.01 -1.99 2.13
N LEU A 116 14.79 -1.51 1.85
CA LEU A 116 13.98 -0.74 2.80
C LEU A 116 12.91 -1.64 3.44
N GLU A 117 12.80 -1.62 4.76
CA GLU A 117 11.66 -2.19 5.49
C GLU A 117 10.63 -1.08 5.72
N ILE A 118 9.42 -1.24 5.19
CA ILE A 118 8.38 -0.21 5.20
C ILE A 118 7.09 -0.79 5.77
N ALA A 119 6.32 0.04 6.47
CA ALA A 119 4.97 -0.29 6.91
C ALA A 119 3.95 0.70 6.33
N LEU A 120 2.91 0.19 5.67
CA LEU A 120 1.68 0.97 5.44
C LEU A 120 0.81 0.90 6.71
N ILE A 121 0.26 2.05 7.10
CA ILE A 121 -0.61 2.19 8.27
C ILE A 121 -2.04 2.36 7.78
N PHE A 122 -2.92 1.42 8.15
CA PHE A 122 -4.33 1.47 7.80
C PHE A 122 -5.14 2.19 8.87
N LYS A 123 -6.28 2.74 8.46
CA LYS A 123 -7.22 3.49 9.32
C LYS A 123 -7.72 2.68 10.51
N ASP A 124 -7.80 1.35 10.37
CA ASP A 124 -8.17 0.42 11.46
C ASP A 124 -7.01 0.10 12.41
N GLY A 125 -5.86 0.76 12.26
CA GLY A 125 -4.65 0.57 13.05
C GLY A 125 -3.78 -0.61 12.60
N LYS A 126 -4.22 -1.40 11.61
CA LYS A 126 -3.40 -2.50 11.07
C LYS A 126 -2.22 -1.96 10.28
N ARG A 127 -1.21 -2.82 10.14
CA ARG A 127 0.01 -2.51 9.42
C ARG A 127 0.31 -3.59 8.39
N ALA A 128 0.57 -3.19 7.15
CA ALA A 128 1.17 -4.09 6.16
C ALA A 128 2.67 -3.81 6.10
N LEU A 129 3.47 -4.75 6.61
CA LEU A 129 4.92 -4.69 6.55
C LEU A 129 5.37 -5.30 5.22
N PHE A 130 6.29 -4.63 4.56
CA PHE A 130 6.84 -5.10 3.30
C PHE A 130 8.26 -4.57 3.09
N THR A 131 8.92 -5.17 2.12
CA THR A 131 10.28 -4.85 1.75
C THR A 131 10.28 -4.24 0.36
N ALA A 132 10.93 -3.09 0.20
CA ALA A 132 11.18 -2.49 -1.12
C ALA A 132 12.66 -2.55 -1.46
N THR A 133 12.98 -3.06 -2.64
CA THR A 133 14.36 -3.11 -3.15
C THR A 133 14.61 -2.00 -4.16
N PRO A 134 15.87 -1.57 -4.35
CA PRO A 134 16.20 -0.60 -5.38
C PRO A 134 15.83 -1.21 -6.73
N SER A 135 15.04 -0.47 -7.52
CA SER A 135 14.68 -0.92 -8.85
C SER A 135 15.83 -0.65 -9.81
N GLN A 136 16.09 -1.62 -10.69
CA GLN A 136 17.07 -1.52 -11.78
C GLN A 136 16.48 -0.91 -13.05
N ALA A 137 15.18 -0.60 -13.09
CA ALA A 137 14.56 -0.04 -14.28
C ALA A 137 15.06 1.40 -14.48
N GLU A 138 15.90 1.59 -15.50
CA GLU A 138 16.29 2.91 -15.97
C GLU A 138 15.03 3.72 -16.28
N LEU A 139 14.91 4.89 -15.67
CA LEU A 139 13.78 5.81 -15.79
C LEU A 139 13.75 6.35 -17.24
N HIS A 140 13.21 5.58 -18.17
CA HIS A 140 12.93 6.05 -19.53
C HIS A 140 11.70 6.96 -19.47
N ILE A 141 11.95 8.25 -19.31
CA ILE A 141 10.97 9.30 -19.55
C ILE A 141 10.93 9.49 -21.07
N HIS A 142 9.81 9.11 -21.71
CA HIS A 142 9.51 9.46 -23.10
C HIS A 142 8.75 10.78 -23.17
#